data_AF-A0A1E3J5P9-F1
#
_entry.id   AF-A0A1E3J5P9-F1
#
_cell.length_a   1.000
_cell.length_b   1.000
_cell.length_c   1.000
_cell.angle_alpha   90.00
_cell.angle_beta   90.00
_cell.angle_gamma   90.00
#
_symmetry.space_group_name_H-M   'P 1'
#
loop_
_entity.id
_entity.type
_entity.pdbx_description
1 polymer ?
#
loop_
_entity_poly.entity_id
_entity_poly.type
_entity_poly.pdbx_seq_one_letter_code
_entity_poly.pdbx_strand_id
1 'polypeptide(L)'
;MSVLTSSTQCARKISPRTSLPVRFLSSAPQARRPSPYRLLQPQAFFAAFAPLHVRGWRLESLKSGTQLSEEGNLDDTIEAQLYKGDLQGRRLVRVFEMGEGKEGWRRVGEFLRMAGTAVEEQDHHPTIHISPLSDYAPPSPTLIFPQSQSDYIIELSTHTHTPLPPYPQPTKGGAKMSPGVTSKDVALAERVEGIYEQVVGSAVEVKREHEGL
;
A
#
# COMPACT_ATOMS: atom_id res chain seq x y z
N MET A 1 -70.50 30.54 30.36
CA MET A 1 -71.59 30.70 29.37
C MET A 1 -71.33 31.96 28.57
N SER A 2 -71.13 31.83 27.25
CA SER A 2 -71.53 32.76 26.18
C SER A 2 -70.83 32.35 24.89
N VAL A 3 -71.61 32.34 23.82
CA VAL A 3 -71.40 31.65 22.55
C VAL A 3 -71.58 32.68 21.42
N LEU A 4 -70.73 32.60 20.38
CA LEU A 4 -70.86 33.06 18.97
C LEU A 4 -71.21 34.54 18.70
N THR A 5 -70.55 35.25 17.78
CA THR A 5 -70.70 35.19 16.30
C THR A 5 -69.71 36.23 15.69
N SER A 6 -68.91 35.97 14.64
CA SER A 6 -69.14 35.90 13.17
C SER A 6 -69.05 37.25 12.42
N SER A 7 -68.53 37.16 11.16
CA SER A 7 -68.55 38.16 10.05
C SER A 7 -67.53 39.32 10.11
N THR A 8 -66.88 39.81 9.04
CA THR A 8 -66.85 39.51 7.59
C THR A 8 -65.62 40.17 6.94
N GLN A 9 -65.03 39.48 5.95
CA GLN A 9 -64.49 39.96 4.65
C GLN A 9 -63.31 40.97 4.47
N CYS A 10 -62.55 40.59 3.44
CA CYS A 10 -61.88 41.40 2.40
C CYS A 10 -60.43 41.86 2.59
N ALA A 11 -59.54 41.00 2.05
CA ALA A 11 -58.60 41.29 0.96
C ALA A 11 -57.62 42.47 1.11
N ARG A 12 -56.33 42.12 1.14
CA ARG A 12 -55.30 42.77 0.31
C ARG A 12 -54.22 41.77 -0.09
N LYS A 13 -54.21 41.45 -1.39
CA LYS A 13 -53.11 40.80 -2.10
C LYS A 13 -51.83 41.62 -1.89
N ILE A 14 -50.82 41.01 -1.28
CA ILE A 14 -49.44 41.50 -1.34
C ILE A 14 -48.65 40.43 -2.06
N SER A 15 -48.17 40.78 -3.25
CA SER A 15 -47.22 39.99 -4.03
C SER A 15 -45.86 40.01 -3.36
N PRO A 16 -45.14 38.88 -3.31
CA PRO A 16 -43.69 38.95 -3.34
C PRO A 16 -43.13 38.10 -4.48
N ARG A 17 -42.42 38.81 -5.37
CA ARG A 17 -41.12 38.47 -5.94
C ARG A 17 -40.89 36.99 -6.30
N THR A 18 -41.02 36.75 -7.60
CA THR A 18 -40.22 35.85 -8.44
C THR A 18 -39.04 35.20 -7.71
N SER A 19 -39.24 33.96 -7.27
CA SER A 19 -38.15 33.06 -6.92
C SER A 19 -37.49 32.56 -8.21
N LEU A 20 -36.23 32.92 -8.41
CA LEU A 20 -35.40 32.29 -9.44
C LEU A 20 -35.19 30.82 -9.05
N PRO A 21 -35.29 29.86 -9.99
CA PRO A 21 -35.02 28.48 -9.69
C PRO A 21 -33.55 28.31 -9.34
N VAL A 22 -33.29 27.71 -8.17
CA VAL A 22 -31.98 27.24 -7.73
C VAL A 22 -31.41 26.36 -8.85
N ARG A 23 -30.41 26.88 -9.56
CA ARG A 23 -29.61 26.11 -10.50
C ARG A 23 -29.07 24.90 -9.76
N PHE A 24 -29.39 23.71 -10.25
CA PHE A 24 -28.71 22.47 -9.90
C PHE A 24 -27.20 22.72 -10.01
N LEU A 25 -26.52 22.75 -8.86
CA LEU A 25 -25.07 22.62 -8.79
C LEU A 25 -24.77 21.20 -9.26
N SER A 26 -24.44 21.06 -10.55
CA SER A 26 -23.81 19.85 -11.06
C SER A 26 -22.54 19.64 -10.24
N SER A 27 -22.54 18.66 -9.34
CA SER A 27 -21.28 18.13 -8.83
C SER A 27 -20.46 17.71 -10.06
N ALA A 28 -19.25 18.25 -10.19
CA ALA A 28 -18.31 17.72 -11.18
C ALA A 28 -18.24 16.20 -10.98
N PRO A 29 -18.26 15.39 -12.04
CA PRO A 29 -18.16 13.94 -11.89
C PRO A 29 -16.87 13.66 -11.12
N GLN A 30 -16.99 13.18 -9.87
CA GLN A 30 -15.84 12.70 -9.12
C GLN A 30 -15.19 11.64 -10.01
N ALA A 31 -13.94 11.89 -10.41
CA ALA A 31 -13.16 10.91 -11.14
C ALA A 31 -13.20 9.61 -10.33
N ARG A 32 -13.89 8.59 -10.87
CA ARG A 32 -14.02 7.30 -10.19
C ARG A 32 -12.62 6.78 -9.97
N ARG A 33 -12.21 6.63 -8.71
CA ARG A 33 -10.92 6.04 -8.38
C ARG A 33 -10.86 4.64 -9.01
N PRO A 34 -9.76 4.29 -9.71
CA PRO A 34 -9.63 2.96 -10.27
C PRO A 34 -9.67 1.90 -9.15
N SER A 35 -10.16 0.71 -9.48
CA SER A 35 -10.15 -0.44 -8.56
C SER A 35 -8.73 -0.71 -8.02
N PRO A 36 -8.56 -1.02 -6.73
CA PRO A 36 -7.23 -1.22 -6.12
C PRO A 36 -6.52 -2.49 -6.61
N TYR A 37 -7.28 -3.45 -7.17
CA TYR A 37 -6.75 -4.68 -7.78
C TYR A 37 -6.20 -4.46 -9.19
N ARG A 38 -6.23 -3.23 -9.67
CA ARG A 38 -5.78 -2.88 -11.01
C ARG A 38 -4.27 -2.72 -11.01
N LEU A 39 -3.62 -3.20 -12.07
CA LEU A 39 -2.24 -2.82 -12.32
C LEU A 39 -2.13 -1.30 -12.35
N LEU A 40 -1.18 -0.79 -11.59
CA LEU A 40 -0.87 0.62 -11.57
C LEU A 40 -0.31 1.05 -12.92
N GLN A 41 -0.65 2.27 -13.35
CA GLN A 41 0.10 2.91 -14.41
C GLN A 41 1.54 3.16 -13.93
N PRO A 42 2.57 3.01 -14.77
CA PRO A 42 3.96 3.10 -14.34
C PRO A 42 4.25 4.39 -13.56
N GLN A 43 3.80 5.54 -14.06
CA GLN A 43 3.98 6.84 -13.41
C GLN A 43 3.32 6.91 -12.01
N ALA A 44 2.11 6.38 -11.88
CA ALA A 44 1.41 6.33 -10.61
C ALA A 44 2.10 5.38 -9.62
N PHE A 45 2.63 4.26 -10.12
CA PHE A 45 3.43 3.35 -9.33
C PHE A 45 4.71 4.03 -8.81
N PHE A 46 5.50 4.68 -9.67
CA PHE A 46 6.74 5.34 -9.22
C PHE A 46 6.48 6.39 -8.13
N ALA A 47 5.44 7.20 -8.28
CA ALA A 47 5.10 8.21 -7.29
C ALA A 47 4.75 7.58 -5.93
N ALA A 48 3.99 6.48 -5.92
CA ALA A 48 3.59 5.79 -4.69
C ALA A 48 4.71 4.91 -4.11
N PHE A 49 5.59 4.36 -4.95
CA PHE A 49 6.65 3.44 -4.55
C PHE A 49 7.92 4.15 -4.07
N ALA A 50 8.20 5.38 -4.53
CA ALA A 50 9.43 6.08 -4.17
C ALA A 50 9.68 6.19 -2.65
N PRO A 51 8.69 6.51 -1.80
CA PRO A 51 8.89 6.50 -0.34
C PRO A 51 9.21 5.12 0.22
N LEU A 52 8.54 4.07 -0.28
CA LEU A 52 8.79 2.68 0.11
C LEU A 52 10.20 2.22 -0.31
N HIS A 53 10.65 2.63 -1.49
CA HIS A 53 11.99 2.32 -1.97
C HIS A 53 13.08 2.88 -1.05
N VAL A 54 12.91 4.12 -0.58
CA VAL A 54 13.79 4.74 0.41
C VAL A 54 13.79 3.97 1.73
N ARG A 55 12.63 3.44 2.13
CA ARG A 55 12.48 2.58 3.33
C ARG A 55 13.03 1.16 3.15
N GLY A 56 13.60 0.83 2.00
CA GLY A 56 14.24 -0.46 1.76
C GLY A 56 13.36 -1.48 1.03
N TRP A 57 12.18 -1.11 0.56
CA TRP A 57 11.41 -1.97 -0.33
C TRP A 57 12.09 -2.08 -1.69
N ARG A 58 12.00 -3.25 -2.30
CA ARG A 58 12.54 -3.54 -3.63
C ARG A 58 11.43 -4.12 -4.51
N LEU A 59 11.46 -3.77 -5.79
CA LEU A 59 10.64 -4.41 -6.81
C LEU A 59 11.45 -5.55 -7.42
N GLU A 60 11.03 -6.78 -7.18
CA GLU A 60 11.72 -7.96 -7.70
C GLU A 60 10.90 -8.67 -8.77
N SER A 61 11.58 -9.41 -9.63
CA SER A 61 10.92 -10.36 -10.52
C SER A 61 10.39 -11.55 -9.72
N LEU A 62 9.14 -11.94 -9.98
CA LEU A 62 8.61 -13.27 -9.68
C LEU A 62 9.38 -14.26 -10.57
N LYS A 63 10.55 -14.74 -10.11
CA LYS A 63 11.33 -15.75 -10.85
C LYS A 63 10.45 -16.99 -11.04
N SER A 64 10.11 -17.34 -12.28
CA SER A 64 9.67 -18.68 -12.66
C SER A 64 10.89 -19.59 -12.77
N GLY A 65 11.51 -19.95 -11.65
CA GLY A 65 12.41 -21.11 -11.46
C GLY A 65 13.60 -21.36 -12.40
N THR A 66 13.87 -20.58 -13.45
CA THR A 66 14.67 -21.10 -14.58
C THR A 66 15.58 -20.12 -15.32
N GLN A 67 15.84 -18.90 -14.85
CA GLN A 67 16.89 -18.06 -15.46
C GLN A 67 17.57 -17.18 -14.41
N LEU A 68 18.65 -17.70 -13.81
CA LEU A 68 19.66 -16.94 -13.09
C LEU A 68 20.99 -17.20 -13.79
N SER A 69 21.14 -16.65 -14.98
CA SER A 69 22.42 -16.61 -15.69
C SER A 69 22.34 -15.46 -16.67
N GLU A 70 22.61 -14.25 -16.18
CA GLU A 70 23.25 -13.19 -16.96
C GLU A 70 23.58 -12.04 -16.00
N GLU A 71 24.86 -11.95 -15.66
CA GLU A 71 25.50 -10.84 -14.96
C GLU A 71 25.50 -9.61 -15.88
N GLY A 72 24.33 -9.00 -16.06
CA GLY A 72 24.18 -7.68 -16.67
C GLY A 72 24.04 -6.62 -15.58
N ASN A 73 24.58 -5.43 -15.84
CA ASN A 73 24.49 -4.26 -14.96
C ASN A 73 23.04 -4.09 -14.45
N LEU A 74 22.81 -4.42 -13.17
CA LEU A 74 21.48 -4.59 -12.58
C LEU A 74 20.68 -3.28 -12.56
N ASP A 75 21.37 -2.15 -12.45
CA ASP A 75 20.77 -0.82 -12.41
C ASP A 75 20.14 -0.45 -13.77
N ASP A 76 20.88 -0.66 -14.86
CA ASP A 76 20.41 -0.40 -16.23
C ASP A 76 19.27 -1.34 -16.64
N THR A 77 19.27 -2.57 -16.13
CA THR A 77 18.24 -3.58 -16.44
C THR A 77 16.94 -3.34 -15.66
N ILE A 78 17.06 -2.90 -14.41
CA ILE A 78 15.92 -2.53 -13.56
C ILE A 78 15.27 -1.27 -14.12
N GLU A 79 16.04 -0.22 -14.45
CA GLU A 79 15.51 0.96 -15.13
C GLU A 79 14.89 0.59 -16.47
N ALA A 80 15.57 -0.14 -17.36
CA ALA A 80 15.02 -0.48 -18.68
C ALA A 80 13.74 -1.34 -18.61
N GLN A 81 13.58 -2.19 -17.60
CA GLN A 81 12.36 -2.98 -17.40
C GLN A 81 11.25 -2.22 -16.65
N LEU A 82 11.62 -1.33 -15.72
CA LEU A 82 10.70 -0.40 -15.04
C LEU A 82 10.15 0.66 -16.01
N TYR A 83 10.97 1.18 -16.92
CA TYR A 83 10.57 2.09 -18.00
C TYR A 83 9.71 1.39 -19.06
N LYS A 84 9.81 0.06 -19.19
CA LYS A 84 8.83 -0.75 -19.95
C LYS A 84 7.49 -0.91 -19.25
N GLY A 85 7.37 -0.46 -18.00
CA GLY A 85 6.09 -0.31 -17.32
C GLY A 85 5.38 -1.61 -16.97
N ASP A 86 6.09 -2.74 -17.02
CA ASP A 86 5.47 -4.03 -16.72
C ASP A 86 5.59 -4.36 -15.23
N LEU A 87 4.52 -4.07 -14.49
CA LEU A 87 4.34 -4.50 -13.11
C LEU A 87 3.90 -5.96 -13.02
N GLN A 88 3.65 -6.63 -14.15
CA GLN A 88 3.43 -8.06 -14.18
C GLN A 88 4.72 -8.85 -14.06
N GLY A 89 4.63 -10.05 -13.51
CA GLY A 89 5.79 -10.84 -13.15
C GLY A 89 6.65 -10.17 -12.08
N ARG A 90 6.10 -9.20 -11.33
CA ARG A 90 6.81 -8.49 -10.26
C ARG A 90 6.15 -8.68 -8.90
N ARG A 91 6.94 -8.47 -7.86
CA ARG A 91 6.52 -8.45 -6.45
C ARG A 91 7.29 -7.37 -5.69
N LEU A 92 6.67 -6.82 -4.65
CA LEU A 92 7.34 -5.96 -3.67
C LEU A 92 7.95 -6.83 -2.58
N VAL A 93 9.21 -6.59 -2.22
CA VAL A 93 9.93 -7.34 -1.18
C VAL A 93 10.60 -6.40 -0.19
N ARG A 94 10.56 -6.74 1.10
CA ARG A 94 11.22 -6.01 2.18
C ARG A 94 11.69 -6.96 3.26
N VAL A 95 12.88 -6.74 3.80
CA VAL A 95 13.43 -7.50 4.93
C VAL A 95 13.54 -6.61 6.16
N PHE A 96 12.76 -6.91 7.19
CA PHE A 96 12.72 -6.16 8.43
C PHE A 96 13.66 -6.77 9.47
N GLU A 97 14.47 -5.94 10.11
CA GLU A 97 15.39 -6.34 11.18
C GLU A 97 14.70 -6.18 12.54
N MET A 98 14.63 -7.26 13.33
CA MET A 98 13.87 -7.25 14.57
C MET A 98 14.74 -6.99 15.82
N GLY A 99 16.06 -7.01 15.66
CA GLY A 99 17.05 -6.86 16.73
C GLY A 99 17.50 -8.20 17.31
N GLU A 100 18.13 -8.12 18.48
CA GLU A 100 18.87 -9.22 19.09
C GLU A 100 18.12 -9.90 20.24
N GLY A 101 18.45 -11.17 20.45
CA GLY A 101 18.07 -11.96 21.61
C GLY A 101 16.57 -11.96 21.92
N LYS A 102 16.25 -11.92 23.22
CA LYS A 102 14.86 -12.01 23.70
C LYS A 102 14.00 -10.84 23.25
N GLU A 103 14.56 -9.63 23.18
CA GLU A 103 13.81 -8.46 22.71
C GLU A 103 13.50 -8.56 21.23
N GLY A 104 14.46 -8.98 20.41
CA GLY A 104 14.22 -9.22 18.98
C GLY A 104 13.10 -10.21 18.73
N TRP A 105 13.08 -11.32 19.49
CA TRP A 105 12.00 -12.30 19.40
C TRP A 105 10.62 -11.75 19.82
N ARG A 106 10.56 -10.89 20.85
CA ARG A 106 9.30 -10.22 21.22
C ARG A 106 8.79 -9.31 20.11
N ARG A 107 9.70 -8.54 19.47
CA ARG A 107 9.36 -7.68 18.33
C ARG A 107 8.85 -8.48 17.14
N VAL A 108 9.45 -9.64 16.84
CA VAL A 108 8.92 -10.57 15.82
C VAL A 108 7.46 -10.91 16.12
N GLY A 109 7.14 -11.33 17.34
CA GLY A 109 5.78 -11.70 17.73
C GLY A 109 4.79 -10.53 17.64
N GLU A 110 5.19 -9.35 18.13
CA GLU A 110 4.35 -8.15 18.08
C GLU A 110 4.10 -7.67 16.66
N PHE A 111 5.15 -7.60 15.84
CA PHE A 111 5.07 -7.22 14.44
C PHE A 111 4.13 -8.15 13.67
N LEU A 112 4.31 -9.47 13.79
CA LEU A 112 3.46 -10.45 13.08
C LEU A 112 2.00 -10.37 13.50
N ARG A 113 1.73 -10.12 14.79
CA ARG A 113 0.36 -9.93 15.29
C ARG A 113 -0.29 -8.72 14.61
N MET A 114 0.39 -7.58 14.59
CA MET A 114 -0.15 -6.34 14.02
C MET A 114 -0.24 -6.41 12.49
N ALA A 115 0.80 -6.94 11.82
CA ALA A 115 0.82 -7.14 10.39
C ALA A 115 -0.25 -8.15 9.95
N GLY A 116 -0.48 -9.21 10.72
CA GLY A 116 -1.56 -10.18 10.50
C GLY A 116 -2.94 -9.52 10.47
N THR A 117 -3.24 -8.65 11.44
CA THR A 117 -4.48 -7.87 11.43
C THR A 117 -4.59 -6.98 10.18
N ALA A 118 -3.51 -6.33 9.78
CA ALA A 118 -3.50 -5.50 8.56
C ALA A 118 -3.76 -6.33 7.28
N VAL A 119 -3.20 -7.54 7.20
CA VAL A 119 -3.41 -8.49 6.09
C VAL A 119 -4.87 -8.92 6.01
N GLU A 120 -5.48 -9.28 7.14
CA GLU A 120 -6.89 -9.67 7.22
C GLU A 120 -7.82 -8.52 6.82
N GLU A 121 -7.60 -7.32 7.38
CA GLU A 121 -8.44 -6.16 7.07
C GLU A 121 -8.36 -5.74 5.60
N GLN A 122 -7.20 -5.90 4.97
CA GLN A 122 -7.02 -5.56 3.56
C GLN A 122 -7.41 -6.70 2.59
N ASP A 123 -7.68 -7.90 3.11
CA ASP A 123 -7.90 -9.12 2.31
C ASP A 123 -6.84 -9.23 1.20
N HIS A 124 -5.57 -9.17 1.62
CA HIS A 124 -4.41 -9.18 0.71
C HIS A 124 -3.24 -9.86 1.39
N HIS A 125 -2.97 -11.11 1.00
CA HIS A 125 -2.12 -12.03 1.74
C HIS A 125 -0.70 -12.08 1.16
N PRO A 126 0.33 -11.53 1.85
CA PRO A 126 1.71 -11.64 1.42
C PRO A 126 2.31 -13.01 1.75
N THR A 127 3.49 -13.27 1.21
CA THR A 127 4.39 -14.31 1.73
C THR A 127 5.26 -13.70 2.82
N ILE A 128 5.38 -14.38 3.95
CA ILE A 128 6.19 -13.95 5.09
C ILE A 128 7.17 -15.07 5.44
N HIS A 129 8.45 -14.75 5.51
CA HIS A 129 9.52 -15.66 5.92
C HIS A 129 10.21 -15.10 7.15
N ILE A 130 10.35 -15.92 8.20
CA ILE A 130 10.97 -15.54 9.47
C ILE A 130 12.19 -16.42 9.62
N SER A 131 13.35 -15.83 9.84
CA SER A 131 14.58 -16.59 10.06
C SER A 131 15.54 -15.85 10.98
N PRO A 132 16.49 -16.59 11.60
CA PRO A 132 17.72 -15.98 12.05
C PRO A 132 18.43 -15.30 10.86
N LEU A 133 19.15 -14.20 11.12
CA LEU A 133 19.96 -13.53 10.09
C LEU A 133 21.08 -14.46 9.59
N SER A 134 21.66 -15.28 10.46
CA SER A 134 22.72 -16.25 10.10
C SER A 134 22.32 -17.25 9.03
N ASP A 135 21.03 -17.57 8.97
CA ASP A 135 20.47 -18.59 8.09
C ASP A 135 19.79 -17.98 6.87
N TYR A 136 19.74 -16.64 6.80
CA TYR A 136 19.05 -15.94 5.73
C TYR A 136 19.90 -15.95 4.45
N ALA A 137 19.39 -16.64 3.44
CA ALA A 137 19.93 -16.63 2.08
C ALA A 137 19.07 -15.72 1.20
N PRO A 138 19.45 -14.44 0.99
CA PRO A 138 18.62 -13.52 0.25
C PRO A 138 18.45 -13.98 -1.21
N PRO A 139 17.22 -13.94 -1.76
CA PRO A 139 16.96 -14.35 -3.15
C PRO A 139 17.53 -13.40 -4.20
N SER A 140 18.00 -12.23 -3.76
CA SER A 140 18.59 -11.16 -4.58
C SER A 140 19.67 -10.41 -3.81
N PRO A 141 20.78 -10.00 -4.46
CA PRO A 141 21.82 -9.20 -3.81
C PRO A 141 21.33 -7.81 -3.37
N THR A 142 20.20 -7.33 -3.89
CA THR A 142 19.59 -6.05 -3.50
C THR A 142 19.01 -6.05 -2.09
N LEU A 143 18.95 -7.21 -1.43
CA LEU A 143 18.42 -7.41 -0.07
C LEU A 143 19.54 -7.71 0.95
N ILE A 144 20.81 -7.49 0.61
CA ILE A 144 21.95 -7.76 1.50
C ILE A 144 22.11 -6.65 2.54
N PHE A 145 22.37 -7.04 3.79
CA PHE A 145 22.70 -6.15 4.90
C PHE A 145 24.17 -6.34 5.32
N PRO A 146 25.11 -5.55 4.80
CA PRO A 146 26.54 -5.78 5.07
C PRO A 146 26.97 -5.49 6.53
N GLN A 147 26.10 -4.89 7.37
CA GLN A 147 26.44 -4.45 8.73
C GLN A 147 25.29 -4.63 9.75
N SER A 148 24.35 -5.54 9.50
CA SER A 148 23.24 -5.77 10.44
C SER A 148 23.75 -6.43 11.72
N GLN A 149 23.26 -5.93 12.87
CA GLN A 149 23.45 -6.57 14.17
C GLN A 149 22.23 -7.40 14.58
N SER A 150 21.21 -7.50 13.74
CA SER A 150 19.96 -8.19 14.09
C SER A 150 20.12 -9.71 14.11
N ASP A 151 19.65 -10.37 15.18
CA ASP A 151 19.61 -11.84 15.22
C ASP A 151 18.46 -12.39 14.38
N TYR A 152 17.34 -11.66 14.33
CA TYR A 152 16.11 -12.09 13.68
C TYR A 152 15.70 -11.14 12.57
N ILE A 153 15.22 -11.71 11.47
CA ILE A 153 14.66 -10.94 10.37
C ILE A 153 13.29 -11.48 9.95
N ILE A 154 12.53 -10.62 9.29
CA ILE A 154 11.29 -10.98 8.62
C ILE A 154 11.35 -10.48 7.19
N GLU A 155 11.38 -11.38 6.22
CA GLU A 155 11.15 -11.04 4.82
C GLU A 155 9.65 -11.08 4.54
N LEU A 156 9.12 -9.99 3.97
CA LEU A 156 7.77 -9.91 3.46
C LEU A 156 7.81 -9.65 1.96
N SER A 157 7.07 -10.46 1.20
CA SER A 157 6.88 -10.33 -0.24
C SER A 157 5.40 -10.25 -0.59
N THR A 158 4.97 -9.27 -1.39
CA THR A 158 3.58 -9.11 -1.81
C THR A 158 3.42 -8.84 -3.31
N HIS A 159 2.40 -9.46 -3.90
CA HIS A 159 1.95 -9.24 -5.27
C HIS A 159 0.48 -9.68 -5.39
N THR A 160 -0.22 -9.19 -6.41
CA THR A 160 -1.58 -9.64 -6.73
C THR A 160 -1.54 -10.80 -7.72
N HIS A 161 -2.15 -11.93 -7.37
CA HIS A 161 -2.15 -13.15 -8.21
C HIS A 161 -2.95 -12.99 -9.52
N THR A 162 -4.05 -12.23 -9.48
CA THR A 162 -4.96 -12.03 -10.63
C THR A 162 -5.35 -10.55 -10.76
N PRO A 163 -4.45 -9.68 -11.23
CA PRO A 163 -4.73 -8.25 -11.29
C PRO A 163 -5.71 -7.91 -12.43
N LEU A 164 -6.44 -6.81 -12.26
CA LEU A 164 -7.23 -6.20 -13.33
C LEU A 164 -6.30 -5.42 -14.29
N PRO A 165 -6.61 -5.36 -15.58
CA PRO A 165 -5.79 -4.63 -16.56
C PRO A 165 -5.71 -3.14 -16.23
N PRO A 166 -4.62 -2.43 -16.56
CA PRO A 166 -4.49 -1.00 -16.27
C PRO A 166 -5.63 -0.16 -16.90
N TYR A 167 -5.89 1.02 -16.35
CA TYR A 167 -6.92 1.94 -16.85
C TYR A 167 -6.27 3.21 -17.39
N PRO A 168 -6.65 3.72 -18.57
CA PRO A 168 -7.64 3.16 -19.50
C PRO A 168 -7.17 1.84 -20.15
N GLN A 169 -8.12 0.95 -20.47
CA GLN A 169 -7.79 -0.35 -21.08
C GLN A 169 -7.18 -0.15 -22.48
N PRO A 170 -6.10 -0.87 -22.83
CA PRO A 170 -5.65 -0.95 -24.22
C PRO A 170 -6.77 -1.52 -25.10
N THR A 171 -7.07 -0.84 -26.20
CA THR A 171 -8.21 -1.10 -27.10
C THR A 171 -8.14 -2.42 -27.89
N LYS A 172 -7.12 -3.27 -27.68
CA LYS A 172 -6.96 -4.52 -28.42
C LYS A 172 -6.49 -5.66 -27.52
N GLY A 173 -7.28 -6.75 -27.51
CA GLY A 173 -6.92 -8.06 -26.99
C GLY A 173 -6.85 -8.11 -25.46
N GLY A 174 -7.92 -8.59 -24.82
CA GLY A 174 -7.91 -8.92 -23.39
C GLY A 174 -7.01 -10.12 -23.11
N ALA A 175 -5.70 -9.90 -23.10
CA ALA A 175 -4.74 -10.89 -22.65
C ALA A 175 -5.00 -11.22 -21.18
N LYS A 176 -4.90 -12.50 -20.83
CA LYS A 176 -4.98 -12.94 -19.43
C LYS A 176 -3.86 -12.26 -18.66
N MET A 177 -4.22 -11.52 -17.61
CA MET A 177 -3.23 -10.86 -16.77
C MET A 177 -2.43 -11.89 -15.98
N SER A 178 -1.11 -11.78 -15.99
CA SER A 178 -0.19 -12.48 -15.08
C SER A 178 -0.15 -11.77 -13.72
N PRO A 179 0.31 -12.48 -12.67
CA PRO A 179 0.49 -11.89 -11.35
C PRO A 179 1.36 -10.63 -11.40
N GLY A 180 1.11 -9.66 -10.53
CA GLY A 180 1.86 -8.40 -10.57
C GLY A 180 1.51 -7.44 -9.45
N VAL A 181 2.16 -6.28 -9.46
CA VAL A 181 1.99 -5.26 -8.41
C VAL A 181 0.84 -4.30 -8.73
N THR A 182 -0.01 -4.09 -7.74
CA THR A 182 -1.20 -3.22 -7.78
C THR A 182 -1.19 -2.21 -6.64
N SER A 183 -2.25 -1.39 -6.53
CA SER A 183 -2.41 -0.48 -5.39
C SER A 183 -2.60 -1.21 -4.06
N LYS A 184 -3.12 -2.44 -4.05
CA LYS A 184 -3.22 -3.23 -2.82
C LYS A 184 -1.85 -3.57 -2.25
N ASP A 185 -0.92 -3.95 -3.12
CA ASP A 185 0.45 -4.30 -2.74
C ASP A 185 1.17 -3.11 -2.11
N VAL A 186 1.03 -1.93 -2.73
CA VAL A 186 1.59 -0.68 -2.21
C VAL A 186 0.95 -0.29 -0.88
N ALA A 187 -0.38 -0.33 -0.78
CA ALA A 187 -1.09 0.03 0.45
C ALA A 187 -0.80 -0.93 1.62
N LEU A 188 -0.58 -2.21 1.33
CA LEU A 188 -0.14 -3.17 2.34
C LEU A 188 1.29 -2.84 2.80
N ALA A 189 2.20 -2.60 1.85
CA ALA A 189 3.58 -2.24 2.14
C ALA A 189 3.68 -0.99 3.03
N GLU A 190 2.94 0.07 2.71
CA GLU A 190 2.86 1.30 3.52
C GLU A 190 2.38 1.02 4.94
N ARG A 191 1.32 0.21 5.08
CA ARG A 191 0.75 -0.12 6.38
C ARG A 191 1.70 -0.95 7.23
N VAL A 192 2.38 -1.92 6.63
CA VAL A 192 3.37 -2.75 7.32
C VAL A 192 4.59 -1.92 7.75
N GLU A 193 5.05 -0.97 6.94
CA GLU A 193 6.11 -0.03 7.35
C GLU A 193 5.68 0.78 8.58
N GLY A 194 4.46 1.31 8.61
CA GLY A 194 3.95 2.01 9.79
C GLY A 194 3.88 1.14 11.05
N ILE A 195 3.64 -0.17 10.90
CA ILE A 195 3.67 -1.13 12.00
C ILE A 195 5.11 -1.38 12.46
N TYR A 196 6.05 -1.55 11.52
CA TYR A 196 7.46 -1.73 11.84
C TYR A 196 8.01 -0.54 12.62
N GLU A 197 7.70 0.68 12.19
CA GLU A 197 8.07 1.92 12.89
C GLU A 197 7.49 1.97 14.32
N GLN A 198 6.26 1.48 14.53
CA GLN A 198 5.68 1.39 15.87
C GLN A 198 6.41 0.37 16.75
N VAL A 199 6.68 -0.83 16.24
CA VAL A 199 7.28 -1.92 17.02
C VAL A 199 8.76 -1.64 17.34
N VAL A 200 9.53 -1.15 16.37
CA VAL A 200 10.96 -0.88 16.54
C VAL A 200 11.21 0.52 17.08
N GLY A 201 10.46 1.53 16.62
CA GLY A 201 10.61 2.93 17.05
C GLY A 201 10.23 3.16 18.51
N SER A 202 9.20 2.50 19.03
CA SER A 202 8.83 2.60 20.46
C SER A 202 9.95 2.12 21.39
N ALA A 203 10.84 1.23 20.93
CA ALA A 203 11.95 0.74 21.74
C ALA A 203 13.16 1.70 21.78
N VAL A 204 13.29 2.62 20.81
CA VAL A 204 14.37 3.61 20.78
C VAL A 204 14.11 4.73 21.79
N GLU A 205 12.84 5.11 22.00
CA GLU A 205 12.46 6.10 23.01
C GLU A 205 12.71 5.59 24.43
N VAL A 206 12.40 4.34 24.72
CA VAL A 206 12.62 3.73 26.06
C VAL A 206 14.10 3.63 26.42
N LYS A 207 15.00 3.36 25.45
CA LYS A 207 16.46 3.36 25.71
C LYS A 207 17.01 4.74 26.06
N ARG A 208 16.48 5.81 25.45
CA ARG A 208 16.94 7.19 25.74
C ARG A 208 16.53 7.67 27.12
N GLU A 209 15.38 7.23 27.63
CA GLU A 209 14.96 7.54 29.00
C GLU A 209 15.83 6.83 30.05
N HIS A 210 16.40 5.67 29.72
CA HIS A 210 17.17 4.88 30.66
C HIS A 210 18.67 5.24 30.72
N GLU A 211 19.22 5.87 29.68
CA GLU A 211 20.60 6.41 29.66
C GLU A 211 20.69 7.85 30.19
N GLY A 212 19.56 8.47 30.55
CA GLY A 212 19.46 9.82 31.10
C GLY A 212 19.32 9.91 32.63
N LEU A 213 19.54 8.81 33.36
CA LEU A 213 19.46 8.74 34.83
C LEU A 213 20.81 8.41 35.47
#